data_AF-A0A9E3BT43-F1
#
_entry.id   AF-A0A9E3BT43-F1
#
_cell.length_a   1.000
_cell.length_b   1.000
_cell.length_c   1.000
_cell.angle_alpha   90.00
_cell.angle_beta   90.00
_cell.angle_gamma   90.00
#
_symmetry.space_group_name_H-M   'P 1'
#
loop_
_entity.id
_entity.type
_entity.pdbx_description
1 polymer ?
#
loop_
_entity_poly.entity_id
_entity_poly.type
_entity_poly.pdbx_seq_one_letter_code
_entity_poly.pdbx_strand_id
1 'polypeptide(L)'
;LGFTQVGELHATPQRPNPPKMRFYSGDHGGGTRNHHDVALVENPNLPPPPAEFALFGAPCAINHIAITLPSREAWLRQLAYLQERGVTFDRRVEHGMTHSLYIHDPNGYGVELLYELPREVWEGDIDAALNYVLPVPTEGSAALADRVEEVPVFGRAQPAPA
;
A
#
# COMPACT_ATOMS: atom_id res chain seq x y z
N LEU A 1 1.26 3.78 8.87
CA LEU A 1 0.27 3.92 7.78
C LEU A 1 -0.68 5.11 7.95
N GLY A 2 -0.54 5.96 8.99
CA GLY A 2 -1.38 7.17 9.13
C GLY A 2 -2.81 6.95 9.64
N PHE A 3 -3.25 5.70 9.82
CA PHE A 3 -4.54 5.40 10.42
C PHE A 3 -4.57 5.64 11.93
N THR A 4 -5.69 6.19 12.42
CA THR A 4 -5.98 6.30 13.86
C THR A 4 -7.17 5.41 14.22
N GLN A 5 -7.10 4.70 15.35
CA GLN A 5 -8.25 3.97 15.86
C GLN A 5 -9.35 4.97 16.26
N VAL A 6 -10.54 4.83 15.69
CA VAL A 6 -11.70 5.71 15.93
C VAL A 6 -12.80 5.04 16.75
N GLY A 7 -12.74 3.72 16.91
CA GLY A 7 -13.66 2.98 17.75
C GLY A 7 -13.32 1.50 17.82
N GLU A 8 -14.05 0.80 18.67
CA GLU A 8 -14.04 -0.65 18.77
C GLU A 8 -15.39 -1.16 19.29
N LEU A 9 -15.68 -2.44 19.05
CA LEU A 9 -16.91 -3.04 19.57
C LEU A 9 -16.77 -3.40 21.04
N HIS A 10 -17.77 -3.02 21.83
CA HIS A 10 -17.90 -3.38 23.24
C HIS A 10 -19.25 -4.05 23.51
N ALA A 11 -19.29 -4.87 24.56
CA ALA A 11 -20.52 -5.51 24.99
C ALA A 11 -21.57 -4.47 25.43
N THR A 12 -22.82 -4.65 24.99
CA THR A 12 -23.97 -3.85 25.40
C THR A 12 -25.16 -4.76 25.73
N PRO A 13 -26.22 -4.29 26.38
CA PRO A 13 -27.42 -5.10 26.61
C PRO A 13 -28.05 -5.66 25.32
N GLN A 14 -27.98 -4.92 24.21
CA GLN A 14 -28.47 -5.34 22.90
C GLN A 14 -27.48 -6.23 22.13
N ARG A 15 -26.19 -6.15 22.48
CA ARG A 15 -25.12 -6.96 21.86
C ARG A 15 -24.16 -7.43 22.96
N PRO A 16 -24.52 -8.47 23.73
CA PRO A 16 -23.74 -8.90 24.89
C PRO A 16 -22.39 -9.52 24.50
N ASN A 17 -22.30 -10.14 23.32
CA ASN A 17 -21.12 -10.90 22.88
C ASN A 17 -20.65 -10.44 21.48
N PRO A 18 -20.15 -9.20 21.30
CA PRO A 18 -19.56 -8.78 20.04
C PRO A 18 -18.23 -9.51 19.78
N PRO A 19 -17.84 -9.72 18.51
CA PRO A 19 -16.47 -10.09 18.19
C PRO A 19 -15.52 -8.96 18.59
N LYS A 20 -14.25 -9.27 18.82
CA LYS A 20 -13.23 -8.23 18.97
C LYS A 20 -12.98 -7.60 17.60
N MET A 21 -13.38 -6.34 17.47
CA MET A 21 -13.25 -5.59 16.22
C MET A 21 -12.86 -4.16 16.51
N ARG A 22 -11.87 -3.67 15.78
CA ARG A 22 -11.34 -2.29 15.88
C ARG A 22 -11.52 -1.58 14.55
N PHE A 23 -11.83 -0.29 14.62
CA PHE A 23 -12.14 0.56 13.49
C PHE A 23 -11.09 1.67 13.39
N TYR A 24 -10.58 1.87 12.17
CA TYR A 24 -9.50 2.80 11.88
C TYR A 24 -9.92 3.75 10.78
N SER A 25 -9.54 5.02 10.92
CA SER A 25 -9.74 6.03 9.87
C SER A 25 -8.41 6.69 9.51
N GLY A 26 -8.20 6.88 8.21
CA GLY A 26 -7.12 7.71 7.67
C GLY A 26 -7.42 9.18 7.87
N ASP A 27 -6.43 10.02 7.58
CA ASP A 27 -6.64 11.47 7.52
C ASP A 27 -7.27 11.84 6.16
N HIS A 28 -8.45 12.46 6.20
CA HIS A 28 -9.19 12.92 5.01
C HIS A 28 -9.06 14.43 4.79
N GLY A 29 -8.21 15.11 5.57
CA GLY A 29 -8.12 16.56 5.59
C GLY A 29 -9.26 17.21 6.39
N GLY A 30 -9.04 18.45 6.83
CA GLY A 30 -10.06 19.23 7.54
C GLY A 30 -10.39 18.76 8.96
N GLY A 31 -9.65 17.79 9.51
CA GLY A 31 -9.81 17.30 10.88
C GLY A 31 -11.01 16.38 11.10
N THR A 32 -11.80 16.08 10.07
CA THR A 32 -12.90 15.12 10.13
C THR A 32 -12.41 13.69 9.90
N ARG A 33 -12.96 12.73 10.65
CA ARG A 33 -12.65 11.30 10.50
C ARG A 33 -13.89 10.54 10.05
N ASN A 34 -13.70 9.53 9.22
CA ASN A 34 -14.77 8.60 8.87
C ASN A 34 -15.06 7.66 10.05
N HIS A 35 -16.25 7.04 10.06
CA HIS A 35 -16.56 6.01 11.07
C HIS A 35 -15.61 4.81 10.97
N HIS A 36 -15.12 4.48 9.77
CA HIS A 36 -13.95 3.64 9.48
C HIS A 36 -13.62 3.71 7.99
N ASP A 37 -12.34 3.57 7.68
CA ASP A 37 -11.82 3.25 6.34
C ASP A 37 -11.31 1.81 6.29
N VAL A 38 -10.76 1.33 7.41
CA VAL A 38 -10.33 -0.06 7.61
C VAL A 38 -10.87 -0.56 8.94
N ALA A 39 -11.33 -1.80 8.98
CA ALA A 39 -11.71 -2.47 10.21
C ALA A 39 -11.01 -3.83 10.32
N LEU A 40 -10.52 -4.14 11.52
CA LEU A 40 -9.86 -5.40 11.82
C LEU A 40 -10.74 -6.21 12.76
N VAL A 41 -11.05 -7.45 12.38
CA VAL A 41 -11.80 -8.41 13.21
C VAL A 41 -10.84 -9.51 13.64
N GLU A 42 -10.74 -9.76 14.94
CA GLU A 42 -9.95 -10.86 15.46
C GLU A 42 -10.63 -12.20 15.12
N ASN A 43 -9.89 -13.09 14.46
CA ASN A 43 -10.28 -14.48 14.28
C ASN A 43 -9.16 -15.39 14.83
N PRO A 44 -9.38 -16.07 15.97
CA PRO A 44 -8.36 -16.93 16.57
C PRO A 44 -8.13 -18.24 15.79
N ASN A 45 -8.97 -18.53 14.79
CA ASN A 45 -8.94 -19.77 14.02
C ASN A 45 -8.33 -19.60 12.61
N LEU A 46 -7.53 -18.55 12.40
CA LEU A 46 -6.83 -18.39 11.12
C LEU A 46 -5.80 -19.52 10.92
N PRO A 47 -5.61 -20.01 9.68
CA PRO A 47 -4.47 -20.87 9.37
C PRO A 47 -3.16 -20.12 9.66
N PRO A 48 -2.05 -20.85 9.89
CA PRO A 48 -0.75 -20.20 10.03
C PRO A 48 -0.44 -19.36 8.77
N PRO A 49 0.21 -18.20 8.92
CA PRO A 49 0.65 -17.40 7.78
C PRO A 49 1.57 -18.23 6.86
N PRO A 50 1.52 -18.03 5.54
CA PRO A 50 2.49 -18.62 4.63
C PRO A 50 3.93 -18.28 5.05
N ALA A 51 4.85 -19.23 4.89
CA ALA A 51 6.26 -19.00 5.21
C ALA A 51 6.93 -17.99 4.26
N GLU A 52 6.43 -17.90 3.03
CA GLU A 52 6.91 -16.98 2.00
C GLU A 52 5.72 -16.21 1.42
N PHE A 53 5.91 -14.91 1.19
CA PHE A 53 4.95 -14.10 0.45
C PHE A 53 5.02 -14.40 -1.05
N ALA A 54 3.85 -14.51 -1.70
CA ALA A 54 3.76 -14.59 -3.15
C ALA A 54 2.65 -13.67 -3.68
N LEU A 55 3.01 -12.77 -4.58
CA LEU A 55 2.06 -11.86 -5.23
C LEU A 55 1.07 -12.59 -6.15
N PHE A 56 1.46 -13.77 -6.66
CA PHE A 56 0.63 -14.60 -7.52
C PHE A 56 0.69 -16.06 -7.10
N GLY A 57 -0.42 -16.79 -7.21
CA GLY A 57 -0.48 -18.24 -6.95
C GLY A 57 -0.52 -18.66 -5.48
N ALA A 58 -0.44 -17.72 -4.53
CA ALA A 58 -0.70 -18.01 -3.12
C ALA A 58 -2.15 -18.50 -2.92
N PRO A 59 -2.41 -19.49 -2.03
CA PRO A 59 -3.76 -19.96 -1.73
C PRO A 59 -4.51 -18.96 -0.83
N CYS A 60 -4.74 -17.76 -1.36
CA CYS A 60 -5.43 -16.68 -0.66
C CYS A 60 -6.60 -16.15 -1.51
N ALA A 61 -7.72 -15.83 -0.86
CA ALA A 61 -8.87 -15.23 -1.52
C ALA A 61 -8.61 -13.77 -1.92
N ILE A 62 -7.81 -13.05 -1.14
CA ILE A 62 -7.40 -11.66 -1.40
C ILE A 62 -5.88 -11.61 -1.29
N ASN A 63 -5.20 -11.36 -2.41
CA ASN A 63 -3.74 -11.38 -2.42
C ASN A 63 -3.15 -10.21 -1.60
N HIS A 64 -3.60 -8.99 -1.88
CA HIS A 64 -3.22 -7.80 -1.12
C HIS A 64 -4.30 -6.72 -1.16
N ILE A 65 -4.17 -5.75 -0.26
CA ILE A 65 -4.86 -4.47 -0.34
C ILE A 65 -3.85 -3.37 -0.70
N ALA A 66 -4.23 -2.42 -1.53
CA ALA A 66 -3.41 -1.26 -1.86
C ALA A 66 -3.89 -0.02 -1.10
N ILE A 67 -2.95 0.73 -0.53
CA ILE A 67 -3.19 1.94 0.25
C ILE A 67 -2.37 3.07 -0.37
N THR A 68 -3.06 4.03 -0.96
CA THR A 68 -2.46 5.26 -1.50
C THR A 68 -2.14 6.23 -0.38
N LEU A 69 -0.88 6.66 -0.33
CA LEU A 69 -0.37 7.71 0.55
C LEU A 69 -0.55 9.06 -0.14
N PRO A 70 -0.80 10.14 0.63
CA PRO A 70 -1.25 11.41 0.08
C PRO A 70 -0.19 12.17 -0.74
N SER A 71 1.08 11.80 -0.60
CA SER A 71 2.17 12.38 -1.37
C SER A 71 3.40 11.47 -1.39
N ARG A 72 4.31 11.75 -2.32
CA ARG A 72 5.64 11.14 -2.38
C ARG A 72 6.39 11.24 -1.05
N GLU A 73 6.38 12.40 -0.42
CA GLU A 73 7.08 12.62 0.85
C GLU A 73 6.44 11.83 2.00
N ALA A 74 5.10 11.73 2.03
CA ALA A 74 4.41 10.91 3.01
C ALA A 74 4.75 9.42 2.84
N TRP A 75 4.82 8.97 1.59
CA TRP A 75 5.21 7.61 1.27
C TRP A 75 6.68 7.32 1.62
N LEU A 76 7.63 8.18 1.23
CA LEU A 76 9.06 8.03 1.59
C LEU A 76 9.28 8.01 3.11
N ARG A 77 8.59 8.88 3.87
CA ARG A 77 8.63 8.85 5.34
C ARG A 77 8.10 7.53 5.89
N GLN A 78 7.03 6.99 5.28
CA GLN A 78 6.45 5.72 5.70
C GLN A 78 7.38 4.55 5.40
N LEU A 79 8.07 4.54 4.26
CA LEU A 79 9.09 3.55 3.91
C LEU A 79 10.24 3.56 4.93
N ALA A 80 10.83 4.72 5.18
CA ALA A 80 11.92 4.86 6.15
C ALA A 80 11.52 4.35 7.54
N TYR A 81 10.33 4.74 8.02
CA TYR A 81 9.79 4.25 9.27
C TYR A 81 9.64 2.72 9.30
N LEU A 82 9.14 2.11 8.24
CA LEU A 82 8.96 0.65 8.20
C LEU A 82 10.31 -0.09 8.27
N GLN A 83 11.31 0.40 7.54
CA GLN A 83 12.66 -0.15 7.56
C GLN A 83 13.30 -0.02 8.95
N GLU A 84 13.14 1.13 9.62
CA GLU A 84 13.60 1.34 11.02
C GLU A 84 12.92 0.39 12.01
N ARG A 85 11.69 -0.03 11.73
CA ARG A 85 10.94 -1.01 12.53
C ARG A 85 11.27 -2.46 12.18
N GLY A 86 12.16 -2.71 11.22
CA GLY A 86 12.56 -4.04 10.78
C GLY A 86 11.47 -4.77 9.96
N VAL A 87 10.58 -4.02 9.31
CA VAL A 87 9.60 -4.61 8.38
C VAL A 87 10.31 -4.96 7.08
N THR A 88 10.21 -6.22 6.68
CA THR A 88 10.75 -6.70 5.41
C THR A 88 9.96 -6.11 4.24
N PHE A 89 10.68 -5.60 3.24
CA PHE A 89 10.09 -5.20 1.97
C PHE A 89 10.11 -6.40 1.03
N ASP A 90 8.94 -6.98 0.77
CA ASP A 90 8.83 -8.14 -0.11
C ASP A 90 9.10 -7.75 -1.57
N ARG A 91 8.66 -6.55 -1.97
CA ARG A 91 8.89 -6.02 -3.31
C ARG A 91 8.87 -4.50 -3.33
N ARG A 92 9.75 -3.90 -4.13
CA ARG A 92 9.67 -2.48 -4.52
C ARG A 92 9.56 -2.40 -6.03
N VAL A 93 8.62 -1.58 -6.50
CA VAL A 93 8.32 -1.43 -7.92
C VAL A 93 8.02 0.02 -8.23
N GLU A 94 8.55 0.49 -9.35
CA GLU A 94 8.14 1.73 -9.99
C GLU A 94 7.25 1.34 -11.19
N HIS A 95 5.94 1.60 -11.09
CA HIS A 95 4.98 1.46 -12.18
C HIS A 95 4.83 2.80 -12.91
N GLY A 96 4.18 2.80 -14.08
CA GLY A 96 4.04 4.01 -14.89
C GLY A 96 3.16 5.10 -14.29
N MET A 97 2.30 4.77 -13.31
CA MET A 97 1.42 5.72 -12.62
C MET A 97 1.63 5.75 -11.10
N THR A 98 2.24 4.73 -10.51
CA THR A 98 2.46 4.63 -9.06
C THR A 98 3.85 4.12 -8.76
N HIS A 99 4.43 4.58 -7.66
CA HIS A 99 5.58 3.93 -7.07
C HIS A 99 5.13 3.19 -5.82
N SER A 100 5.49 1.91 -5.74
CA SER A 100 4.86 0.96 -4.83
C SER A 100 5.88 0.20 -3.98
N LEU A 101 5.50 -0.06 -2.74
CA LEU A 101 6.14 -0.97 -1.80
C LEU A 101 5.13 -2.06 -1.44
N TYR A 102 5.52 -3.32 -1.57
CA TYR A 102 4.77 -4.46 -1.08
C TYR A 102 5.43 -5.01 0.20
N ILE A 103 4.62 -5.19 1.23
CA ILE A 103 4.95 -5.84 2.49
C ILE A 103 3.86 -6.87 2.82
N HIS A 104 4.08 -7.68 3.83
CA HIS A 104 3.02 -8.49 4.44
C HIS A 104 2.80 -8.09 5.90
N ASP A 105 1.55 -8.24 6.35
CA ASP A 105 1.19 -8.06 7.76
C ASP A 105 1.62 -9.28 8.60
N PRO A 106 1.53 -9.22 9.94
CA PRO A 106 1.88 -10.34 10.81
C PRO A 106 1.06 -11.63 10.58
N ASN A 107 -0.05 -11.55 9.85
CA ASN A 107 -0.90 -12.68 9.46
C ASN A 107 -0.61 -13.16 8.02
N GLY A 108 0.37 -12.58 7.33
CA GLY A 108 0.81 -12.97 6.00
C GLY A 108 -0.02 -12.37 4.86
N TYR A 109 -0.92 -11.41 5.14
CA TYR A 109 -1.67 -10.72 4.09
C TYR A 109 -0.82 -9.63 3.44
N GLY A 110 -0.83 -9.59 2.10
CA GLY A 110 -0.12 -8.56 1.36
C GLY A 110 -0.72 -7.17 1.58
N VAL A 111 0.14 -6.17 1.69
CA VAL A 111 -0.20 -4.75 1.72
C VAL A 111 0.70 -4.02 0.73
N GLU A 112 0.09 -3.34 -0.24
CA GLU A 112 0.77 -2.40 -1.11
C GLU A 112 0.62 -0.99 -0.55
N LEU A 113 1.73 -0.31 -0.35
CA LEU A 113 1.78 1.13 -0.07
C LEU A 113 2.29 1.83 -1.31
N LEU A 114 1.51 2.77 -1.82
CA LEU A 114 1.86 3.47 -3.05
C LEU A 114 1.62 4.97 -2.91
N TYR A 115 2.20 5.75 -3.80
CA TYR A 115 1.69 7.08 -4.12
C TYR A 115 1.54 7.21 -5.63
N GLU A 116 0.63 8.07 -6.08
CA GLU A 116 0.42 8.32 -7.50
C GLU A 116 1.39 9.38 -8.04
N LEU A 117 1.92 9.14 -9.24
CA LEU A 117 2.64 10.13 -10.02
C LEU A 117 1.66 11.20 -10.56
N PRO A 118 2.16 12.40 -10.94
CA PRO A 118 1.32 13.43 -11.55
C PRO A 118 0.53 12.88 -12.75
N ARG A 119 -0.74 13.28 -12.90
CA ARG A 119 -1.65 12.73 -13.93
C ARG A 119 -1.08 12.87 -15.34
N GLU A 120 -0.37 13.95 -15.62
CA GLU A 120 0.27 14.22 -16.91
C GLU A 120 1.33 13.18 -17.32
N VAL A 121 1.83 12.38 -16.37
CA VAL A 121 2.78 11.29 -16.65
C VAL A 121 2.07 10.12 -17.34
N TRP A 122 0.84 9.80 -16.96
CA TRP A 122 0.21 8.52 -17.31
C TRP A 122 -1.18 8.63 -17.94
N GLU A 123 -1.90 9.74 -17.77
CA GLU A 123 -3.27 9.90 -18.24
C GLU A 123 -3.40 9.86 -19.78
N GLY A 124 -2.33 10.20 -20.49
CA GLY A 124 -2.29 10.16 -21.95
C GLY A 124 -2.33 8.74 -22.54
N ASP A 125 -1.88 7.73 -21.79
CA ASP A 125 -1.95 6.31 -22.16
C ASP A 125 -1.86 5.44 -20.90
N ILE A 126 -3.03 5.19 -20.29
CA ILE A 126 -3.15 4.43 -19.05
C ILE A 126 -2.72 2.97 -19.25
N ASP A 127 -3.00 2.38 -20.42
CA ASP A 127 -2.65 0.99 -20.70
C ASP A 127 -1.13 0.82 -20.77
N ALA A 128 -0.43 1.71 -21.48
CA ALA A 128 1.03 1.68 -21.50
C ALA A 128 1.64 1.91 -20.11
N ALA A 129 1.05 2.82 -19.31
CA ALA A 129 1.52 3.07 -17.95
C ALA A 129 1.32 1.85 -17.03
N LEU A 130 0.21 1.09 -17.18
CA LEU A 130 -0.06 -0.16 -16.44
C LEU A 130 0.89 -1.29 -16.84
N ASN A 131 1.33 -1.30 -18.09
CA ASN A 131 2.27 -2.29 -18.59
C ASN A 131 3.74 -1.91 -18.35
N TYR A 132 4.01 -0.74 -17.77
CA TYR A 132 5.35 -0.35 -17.33
C TYR A 132 5.62 -0.84 -15.91
N VAL A 133 6.68 -1.63 -15.75
CA VAL A 133 7.08 -2.20 -14.46
C VAL A 133 8.60 -2.18 -14.35
N LEU A 134 9.13 -1.50 -13.33
CA LEU A 134 10.55 -1.50 -13.01
C LEU A 134 10.77 -1.95 -11.56
N PRO A 135 11.23 -3.21 -11.34
CA PRO A 135 11.64 -3.65 -10.01
C PRO A 135 12.88 -2.88 -9.53
N VAL A 136 12.88 -2.45 -8.27
CA VAL A 136 14.00 -1.74 -7.65
C VAL A 136 14.41 -2.44 -6.34
N PRO A 137 15.60 -2.14 -5.78
CA PRO A 137 16.08 -2.78 -4.55
C PRO A 137 15.09 -2.65 -3.38
N THR A 138 15.06 -3.66 -2.52
CA THR A 138 14.18 -3.74 -1.34
C THR A 138 14.89 -3.45 -0.02
N GLU A 139 16.21 -3.28 -0.04
CA GLU A 139 17.01 -3.10 1.17
C GLU A 139 17.81 -1.79 1.20
N GLY A 140 18.04 -1.30 2.42
CA GLY A 140 18.96 -0.19 2.69
C GLY A 140 18.52 1.13 2.07
N SER A 141 19.47 2.05 1.90
CA SER A 141 19.20 3.37 1.31
C SER A 141 18.70 3.29 -0.14
N ALA A 142 19.03 2.22 -0.86
CA ALA A 142 18.58 2.02 -2.23
C ALA A 142 17.07 1.78 -2.32
N ALA A 143 16.45 1.14 -1.32
CA ALA A 143 15.01 0.95 -1.27
C ALA A 143 14.22 2.25 -1.06
N LEU A 144 14.88 3.25 -0.47
CA LEU A 144 14.34 4.58 -0.18
C LEU A 144 14.62 5.59 -1.31
N ALA A 145 15.36 5.17 -2.35
CA ALA A 145 15.52 5.97 -3.56
C ALA A 145 14.24 5.92 -4.40
N ASP A 146 13.93 7.04 -5.04
CA ASP A 146 12.69 7.23 -5.78
C ASP A 146 12.94 8.12 -6.99
N ARG A 147 12.89 7.54 -8.20
CA ARG A 147 13.46 8.11 -9.43
C ARG A 147 12.37 8.68 -10.35
N VAL A 148 11.74 9.77 -9.91
CA VAL A 148 10.60 10.36 -10.63
C VAL A 148 10.97 10.95 -12.00
N GLU A 149 12.23 11.37 -12.18
CA GLU A 149 12.72 11.98 -13.42
C GLU A 149 13.02 10.94 -14.53
N GLU A 150 13.16 9.66 -14.17
CA GLU A 150 13.45 8.57 -15.09
C GLU A 150 12.18 7.88 -15.62
N VAL A 151 11.00 8.21 -15.06
CA VAL A 151 9.73 7.62 -15.46
C VAL A 151 9.30 8.18 -16.83
N PRO A 152 8.99 7.33 -17.83
CA PRO A 152 8.46 7.79 -19.11
C PRO A 152 7.15 8.58 -18.95
N VAL A 153 6.92 9.56 -19.81
CA VAL A 153 5.59 10.18 -19.97
C VAL A 153 4.82 9.41 -21.04
N PHE A 154 3.75 8.74 -20.64
CA PHE A 154 2.91 7.90 -21.47
C PHE A 154 1.88 8.75 -22.25
N GLY A 155 1.74 8.49 -23.55
CA GLY A 155 0.82 9.22 -24.44
C GLY A 155 1.39 10.50 -25.08
N ARG A 156 2.64 10.90 -24.78
CA ARG A 156 3.37 11.85 -25.64
C ARG A 156 4.04 11.09 -26.78
N ALA A 157 3.87 11.55 -28.01
CA ALA A 157 4.67 11.07 -29.14
C ALA A 157 6.15 11.22 -28.77
N GLN A 158 6.91 10.11 -28.78
CA GLN A 158 8.36 10.19 -28.68
C GLN A 158 8.87 11.05 -29.84
N PRO A 159 9.80 11.99 -29.61
CA PRO A 159 10.46 12.66 -30.72
C PRO A 159 11.08 11.58 -31.61
N ALA A 160 10.85 11.66 -32.92
CA ALA A 160 11.49 10.77 -33.86
C ALA A 160 13.02 10.85 -33.66
N PRO A 161 13.75 9.72 -33.68
CA PRO A 161 15.20 9.75 -33.61
C PRO A 161 15.73 10.63 -34.76
N ALA A 162 16.65 11.53 -34.41
CA ALA A 162 17.31 12.44 -35.34
C ALA A 162 18.17 11.70 -36.37
#